data_AF-C6M2K1-F1
#
_entry.id   AF-C6M2K1-F1
#
_cell.length_a   1.000
_cell.length_b   1.000
_cell.length_c   1.000
_cell.angle_alpha   90.00
_cell.angle_beta   90.00
_cell.angle_gamma   90.00
#
_symmetry.space_group_name_H-M   'P 1'
#
loop_
_entity.id
_entity.type
_entity.pdbx_description
1 polymer ?
#
loop_
_entity_poly.entity_id
_entity_poly.type
_entity_poly.pdbx_seq_one_letter_code
_entity_poly.pdbx_strand_id
1 'polypeptide(L)'
;MGALIGVLFFGSLVFAGITSMISIVEVIVAAIQDKLNIGRVNATLLVCIPMGIISTLLFGTTTGLPVLDVLDKFVNTYGIVAAGFVYVLAIIALRKLPELRNHLNALSSVRVGAIWTASVIFTVAMLGYMLYQDTIGLLKENYSKYPSDFLNIFGWGMSIGLIVISVVLSLLPWKHGQNFNVKDEHEHEQGDKE
;
A
#
# COMPACT_ATOMS: atom_id res chain seq x y z
N MET A 1 8.25 -24.56 -30.85
CA MET A 1 7.41 -24.51 -29.64
C MET A 1 7.96 -23.61 -28.53
N GLY A 2 9.25 -23.66 -28.18
CA GLY A 2 9.81 -22.84 -27.09
C GLY A 2 9.59 -21.32 -27.26
N ALA A 3 9.76 -20.78 -28.46
CA ALA A 3 9.52 -19.36 -28.74
C ALA A 3 8.05 -18.95 -28.53
N LEU A 4 7.09 -19.78 -28.92
CA LEU A 4 5.66 -19.52 -28.73
C LEU A 4 5.30 -19.51 -27.24
N ILE A 5 5.81 -20.48 -26.47
CA ILE A 5 5.62 -20.51 -25.02
C ILE A 5 6.28 -19.28 -24.36
N GLY A 6 7.48 -18.90 -24.82
CA GLY A 6 8.16 -17.70 -24.33
C GLY A 6 7.34 -16.42 -24.56
N VAL A 7 6.79 -16.24 -25.76
CA VAL A 7 5.95 -15.07 -26.07
C VAL A 7 4.68 -15.07 -25.21
N LEU A 8 4.01 -16.21 -25.06
CA LEU A 8 2.80 -16.31 -24.23
C LEU A 8 3.10 -16.08 -22.74
N PHE A 9 4.23 -16.58 -22.24
CA PHE A 9 4.66 -16.42 -20.86
C PHE A 9 5.06 -14.98 -20.53
N PHE A 10 5.95 -14.37 -21.31
CA PHE A 10 6.33 -12.98 -21.08
C PHE A 10 5.18 -12.01 -21.40
N GLY A 11 4.36 -12.32 -22.40
CA GLY A 11 3.15 -11.59 -22.69
C GLY A 11 2.21 -11.56 -21.48
N SER A 12 1.94 -12.70 -20.84
CA SER A 12 1.09 -12.76 -19.65
C SER A 12 1.69 -12.01 -18.46
N LEU A 13 3.02 -12.09 -18.25
CA LEU A 13 3.72 -11.32 -17.22
C LEU A 13 3.57 -9.81 -17.43
N VAL A 14 3.64 -9.32 -18.67
CA VAL A 14 3.45 -7.90 -18.98
C VAL A 14 2.03 -7.46 -18.65
N PHE A 15 1.00 -8.21 -19.06
CA PHE A 15 -0.39 -7.86 -18.73
C PHE A 15 -0.65 -7.90 -17.22
N ALA A 16 -0.15 -8.92 -16.53
CA ALA A 16 -0.25 -9.04 -15.07
C ALA A 16 0.45 -7.87 -14.36
N GLY A 17 1.65 -7.50 -14.80
CA GLY A 17 2.40 -6.36 -14.26
C GLY A 17 1.69 -5.02 -14.45
N ILE A 18 1.17 -4.75 -15.66
CA ILE A 18 0.47 -3.49 -15.96
C ILE A 18 -0.79 -3.34 -15.10
N THR A 19 -1.60 -4.38 -15.01
CA THR A 19 -2.85 -4.35 -14.22
C THR A 19 -2.59 -4.19 -12.73
N SER A 20 -1.56 -4.85 -12.19
CA SER A 20 -1.13 -4.66 -10.80
C SER A 20 -0.59 -3.25 -10.54
N MET A 21 0.24 -2.71 -11.45
CA MET A 21 0.79 -1.36 -11.34
C MET A 21 -0.31 -0.31 -11.31
N ILE A 22 -1.33 -0.43 -12.16
CA ILE A 22 -2.49 0.48 -12.18
C ILE A 22 -3.19 0.47 -10.81
N SER A 23 -3.42 -0.72 -10.22
CA SER A 23 -4.09 -0.82 -8.92
C SER A 23 -3.32 -0.11 -7.79
N ILE A 24 -1.99 -0.18 -7.78
CA ILE A 24 -1.18 0.44 -6.72
C ILE A 24 -1.11 1.96 -6.91
N VAL A 25 -0.96 2.43 -8.15
CA VAL A 25 -0.91 3.87 -8.46
C VAL A 25 -2.26 4.54 -8.19
N GLU A 26 -3.37 3.88 -8.48
CA GLU A 26 -4.71 4.46 -8.30
C GLU A 26 -5.00 4.80 -6.84
N VAL A 27 -4.49 4.04 -5.87
CA VAL A 27 -4.63 4.36 -4.45
C VAL A 27 -4.03 5.74 -4.12
N ILE A 28 -2.89 6.08 -4.73
CA ILE A 28 -2.23 7.37 -4.55
C ILE A 28 -3.00 8.47 -5.28
N VAL A 29 -3.46 8.19 -6.51
CA VAL A 29 -4.25 9.13 -7.31
C VAL A 29 -5.54 9.51 -6.59
N ALA A 30 -6.29 8.53 -6.09
CA ALA A 30 -7.52 8.75 -5.31
C ALA A 30 -7.23 9.57 -4.06
N ALA A 31 -6.18 9.23 -3.30
CA ALA A 31 -5.80 9.99 -2.11
C ALA A 31 -5.50 11.48 -2.42
N ILE A 32 -4.80 11.77 -3.53
CA ILE A 32 -4.55 13.16 -3.95
C ILE A 32 -5.82 13.84 -4.47
N GLN A 33 -6.64 13.12 -5.23
CA GLN A 33 -7.91 13.61 -5.74
C GLN A 33 -8.81 14.07 -4.60
N ASP A 34 -8.96 13.26 -3.57
CA ASP A 34 -9.81 13.53 -2.41
C ASP A 34 -9.23 14.64 -1.52
N LYS A 35 -7.90 14.62 -1.33
CA LYS A 35 -7.20 15.63 -0.51
C LYS A 35 -7.27 17.04 -1.10
N LEU A 36 -7.06 17.14 -2.42
CA LEU A 36 -6.96 18.42 -3.13
C LEU A 36 -8.26 18.84 -3.81
N ASN A 37 -9.25 17.95 -3.88
CA ASN A 37 -10.51 18.13 -4.60
C ASN A 37 -10.28 18.60 -6.05
N ILE A 38 -9.52 17.81 -6.80
CA ILE A 38 -9.19 18.06 -8.20
C ILE A 38 -9.81 16.97 -9.09
N GLY A 39 -10.01 17.26 -10.38
CA GLY A 39 -10.51 16.25 -11.32
C GLY A 39 -9.53 15.09 -11.53
N ARG A 40 -10.06 13.90 -11.84
CA ARG A 40 -9.30 12.65 -12.03
C ARG A 40 -8.07 12.81 -12.94
N VAL A 41 -8.25 13.43 -14.11
CA VAL A 41 -7.16 13.62 -15.10
C VAL A 41 -6.02 14.43 -14.49
N ASN A 42 -6.35 15.50 -13.75
CA ASN A 42 -5.33 16.36 -13.13
C ASN A 42 -4.61 15.61 -12.00
N ALA A 43 -5.32 14.82 -11.19
CA ALA A 43 -4.72 13.99 -10.14
C ALA A 43 -3.78 12.93 -10.74
N THR A 44 -4.21 12.21 -11.78
CA THR A 44 -3.38 11.21 -12.45
C THR A 44 -2.11 11.81 -13.04
N LEU A 45 -2.20 12.94 -13.76
CA LEU A 45 -1.02 13.60 -14.33
C LEU A 45 -0.07 14.11 -13.24
N LEU A 46 -0.61 14.69 -12.16
CA LEU A 46 0.16 15.19 -11.03
C LEU A 46 0.93 14.07 -10.30
N VAL A 47 0.39 12.86 -10.23
CA VAL A 47 1.06 11.70 -9.63
C VAL A 47 2.03 11.03 -10.62
N CYS A 48 1.54 10.68 -11.80
CA CYS A 48 2.26 9.81 -12.73
C CYS A 48 3.46 10.50 -13.39
N ILE A 49 3.38 11.80 -13.70
CA ILE A 49 4.49 12.51 -14.37
C ILE A 49 5.71 12.61 -13.45
N PRO A 50 5.63 13.16 -12.23
CA PRO A 50 6.79 13.21 -11.33
C PRO A 50 7.31 11.82 -10.99
N MET A 51 6.41 10.86 -10.75
CA MET A 51 6.79 9.48 -10.44
C MET A 51 7.55 8.81 -11.58
N GLY A 52 7.11 9.00 -12.83
CA GLY A 52 7.78 8.46 -14.02
C GLY A 52 9.16 9.08 -14.23
N ILE A 53 9.28 10.40 -14.05
CA ILE A 53 10.57 11.10 -14.15
C ILE A 53 11.55 10.58 -13.10
N ILE A 54 11.13 10.56 -11.82
CA ILE A 54 11.97 10.09 -10.71
C ILE A 54 12.39 8.63 -10.92
N SER A 55 11.45 7.75 -11.30
CA SER A 55 11.74 6.34 -11.54
C SER A 55 12.74 6.14 -12.69
N THR A 56 12.59 6.90 -13.78
CA THR A 56 13.50 6.82 -14.93
C THR A 56 14.90 7.27 -14.56
N LEU A 57 15.02 8.35 -13.77
CA LEU A 57 16.32 8.88 -13.33
C LEU A 57 17.01 7.96 -12.31
N LEU A 58 16.27 7.34 -11.39
CA LEU A 58 16.85 6.45 -10.39
C LEU A 58 17.22 5.09 -10.98
N PHE A 59 16.29 4.43 -11.68
CA PHE A 59 16.47 3.07 -12.15
C PHE A 59 17.18 2.97 -13.51
N GLY A 60 17.27 4.06 -14.27
CA GLY A 60 18.01 4.12 -15.54
C GLY A 60 19.53 4.22 -15.41
N THR A 61 20.07 4.22 -14.18
CA THR A 61 21.51 4.35 -13.91
C THR A 61 22.20 2.99 -13.74
N THR A 62 23.53 2.98 -13.73
CA THR A 62 24.33 1.76 -13.47
C THR A 62 24.09 1.18 -12.07
N THR A 63 23.58 1.98 -11.13
CA THR A 63 23.18 1.58 -9.78
C THR A 63 21.68 1.29 -9.64
N GLY A 64 20.92 1.25 -10.74
CA GLY A 64 19.46 1.08 -10.71
C GLY A 64 19.01 -0.23 -10.06
N LEU A 65 19.68 -1.35 -10.35
CA LEU A 65 19.35 -2.66 -9.77
C LEU A 65 19.59 -2.73 -8.24
N PRO A 66 20.78 -2.33 -7.71
CA PRO A 66 20.98 -2.24 -6.26
C PRO A 66 20.00 -1.31 -5.55
N VAL A 67 19.65 -0.18 -6.16
CA VAL A 67 18.64 0.73 -5.59
C VAL A 67 17.31 0.00 -5.52
N LEU A 68 16.83 -0.55 -6.64
CA LEU A 68 15.55 -1.28 -6.71
C LEU A 68 15.47 -2.42 -5.69
N ASP A 69 16.55 -3.18 -5.50
CA ASP A 69 16.62 -4.27 -4.53
C ASP A 69 16.44 -3.77 -3.09
N VAL A 70 17.16 -2.70 -2.70
CA VAL A 70 17.00 -2.09 -1.38
C VAL A 70 15.59 -1.51 -1.21
N LEU A 71 15.04 -0.86 -2.23
CA LEU A 71 13.68 -0.31 -2.18
C LEU A 71 12.63 -1.40 -1.99
N ASP A 72 12.75 -2.51 -2.70
CA ASP A 72 11.84 -3.63 -2.58
C ASP A 72 11.87 -4.24 -1.17
N LYS A 73 13.06 -4.47 -0.62
CA LYS A 73 13.17 -5.00 0.75
C LYS A 73 12.64 -4.03 1.80
N PHE A 74 13.00 -2.75 1.73
CA PHE A 74 12.64 -1.78 2.76
C PHE A 74 11.18 -1.30 2.67
N VAL A 75 10.65 -1.13 1.47
CA VAL A 75 9.29 -0.62 1.27
C VAL A 75 8.29 -1.78 1.21
N ASN A 76 8.47 -2.73 0.30
CA ASN A 76 7.46 -3.75 0.03
C ASN A 76 7.47 -4.86 1.08
N THR A 77 8.64 -5.31 1.51
CA THR A 77 8.72 -6.36 2.53
C THR A 77 8.59 -5.79 3.93
N TYR A 78 9.41 -4.81 4.29
CA TYR A 78 9.42 -4.27 5.65
C TYR A 78 8.32 -3.19 5.87
N GLY A 79 8.26 -2.19 4.99
CA GLY A 79 7.37 -1.03 5.12
C GLY A 79 5.88 -1.38 5.09
N ILE A 80 5.42 -2.17 4.12
CA ILE A 80 4.01 -2.59 4.03
C ILE A 80 3.61 -3.42 5.25
N VAL A 81 4.46 -4.35 5.69
CA VAL A 81 4.21 -5.17 6.89
C VAL A 81 4.13 -4.28 8.14
N ALA A 82 5.02 -3.29 8.25
CA ALA A 82 5.03 -2.33 9.37
C ALA A 82 3.75 -1.48 9.38
N ALA A 83 3.36 -0.93 8.23
CA ALA A 83 2.14 -0.16 8.08
C ALA A 83 0.89 -1.00 8.40
N GLY A 84 0.83 -2.24 7.91
CA GLY A 84 -0.26 -3.17 8.22
C GLY A 84 -0.34 -3.52 9.71
N PHE A 85 0.80 -3.76 10.37
CA PHE A 85 0.85 -4.02 11.80
C PHE A 85 0.34 -2.83 12.61
N VAL A 86 0.81 -1.61 12.32
CA VAL A 86 0.34 -0.38 12.97
C VAL A 86 -1.15 -0.14 12.72
N TYR A 87 -1.63 -0.37 11.50
CA TYR A 87 -3.05 -0.23 11.15
C TYR A 87 -3.94 -1.16 12.00
N VAL A 88 -3.59 -2.44 12.09
CA VAL A 88 -4.38 -3.38 12.88
C VAL A 88 -4.27 -3.08 14.39
N LEU A 89 -3.11 -2.67 14.88
CA LEU A 89 -2.95 -2.22 16.26
C LEU A 89 -3.83 -1.00 16.58
N ALA A 90 -3.93 -0.02 15.66
CA ALA A 90 -4.80 1.13 15.83
C ALA A 90 -6.28 0.72 15.94
N ILE A 91 -6.73 -0.23 15.11
CA ILE A 91 -8.09 -0.79 15.19
C ILE A 91 -8.35 -1.47 16.54
N ILE A 92 -7.37 -2.24 17.05
CA ILE A 92 -7.44 -2.89 18.37
C ILE A 92 -7.52 -1.85 19.48
N ALA A 93 -6.65 -0.84 19.45
CA ALA A 93 -6.60 0.23 20.43
C ALA A 93 -7.91 1.03 20.48
N LEU A 94 -8.51 1.31 19.33
CA LEU A 94 -9.81 2.00 19.21
C LEU A 94 -11.02 1.09 19.52
N ARG A 95 -10.80 -0.18 19.87
CA ARG A 95 -11.84 -1.19 20.13
C ARG A 95 -12.86 -1.32 18.98
N LYS A 96 -12.44 -1.10 17.74
CA LYS A 96 -13.29 -1.13 16.55
C LYS A 96 -13.47 -2.52 15.94
N LEU A 97 -12.77 -3.55 16.44
CA LEU A 97 -12.91 -4.93 15.93
C LEU A 97 -14.34 -5.48 15.96
N PRO A 98 -15.13 -5.30 17.05
CA PRO A 98 -16.50 -5.80 17.07
C PRO A 98 -17.38 -5.12 16.01
N GLU A 99 -17.16 -3.83 15.77
CA GLU A 99 -17.86 -3.04 14.74
C GLU A 99 -17.54 -3.58 13.34
N LEU A 100 -16.25 -3.74 13.01
CA LEU A 100 -15.78 -4.35 11.76
C LEU A 100 -16.37 -5.76 11.55
N ARG A 101 -16.37 -6.60 12.60
CA ARG A 101 -16.95 -7.94 12.54
C ARG A 101 -18.44 -7.90 12.23
N ASN A 102 -19.17 -6.94 12.81
CA ASN A 102 -20.60 -6.80 12.58
C ASN A 102 -20.89 -6.31 11.15
N HIS A 103 -20.11 -5.36 10.63
CA HIS A 103 -20.20 -4.94 9.23
C HIS A 103 -19.93 -6.10 8.27
N LEU A 104 -18.90 -6.90 8.53
CA LEU A 104 -18.61 -8.09 7.72
C LEU A 104 -19.74 -9.13 7.79
N ASN A 105 -20.32 -9.37 8.96
CA ASN A 105 -21.46 -10.29 9.11
C ASN A 105 -22.75 -9.79 8.46
N ALA A 106 -22.90 -8.47 8.27
CA ALA A 106 -24.07 -7.88 7.61
C ALA A 106 -24.02 -8.05 6.09
N LEU A 107 -22.83 -7.98 5.49
CA LEU A 107 -22.62 -8.10 4.04
C LEU A 107 -22.28 -9.53 3.59
N SER A 108 -21.86 -10.40 4.51
CA SER A 108 -21.44 -11.78 4.19
C SER A 108 -22.59 -12.77 4.26
N SER A 109 -22.68 -13.66 3.26
CA SER A 109 -23.54 -14.84 3.28
C SER A 109 -23.14 -15.85 4.37
N VAL A 110 -21.90 -15.79 4.86
CA VAL A 110 -21.35 -16.66 5.91
C VAL A 110 -20.90 -15.84 7.12
N ARG A 111 -21.43 -16.17 8.31
CA ARG A 111 -21.06 -15.47 9.55
C ARG A 111 -19.64 -15.85 9.99
N VAL A 112 -18.77 -14.86 10.13
CA VAL A 112 -17.32 -15.05 10.34
C VAL A 112 -16.93 -15.32 11.82
N GLY A 113 -17.87 -15.14 12.75
CA GLY A 113 -17.85 -15.71 14.10
C GLY A 113 -16.57 -15.50 14.93
N ALA A 114 -16.25 -16.48 15.78
CA ALA A 114 -15.05 -16.49 16.62
C ALA A 114 -13.77 -16.77 15.82
N ILE A 115 -13.88 -17.51 14.71
CA ILE A 115 -12.75 -17.86 13.84
C ILE A 115 -12.11 -16.60 13.27
N TRP A 116 -12.90 -15.64 12.80
CA TRP A 116 -12.38 -14.36 12.32
C TRP A 116 -11.56 -13.62 13.38
N THR A 117 -12.03 -13.61 14.63
CA THR A 117 -11.34 -12.92 15.72
C THR A 117 -10.01 -13.62 16.03
N ALA A 118 -9.99 -14.96 16.02
CA ALA A 118 -8.76 -15.74 16.18
C ALA A 118 -7.77 -15.49 15.02
N SER A 119 -8.25 -15.45 13.77
CA SER A 119 -7.44 -15.15 12.60
C SER A 119 -6.81 -13.76 12.69
N VAL A 120 -7.55 -12.74 13.14
CA VAL A 120 -6.99 -11.38 13.31
C VAL A 120 -5.87 -11.38 14.35
N ILE A 121 -6.09 -12.01 15.51
CA ILE A 121 -5.05 -12.11 16.56
C ILE A 121 -3.82 -12.84 16.04
N PHE A 122 -4.02 -13.95 15.31
CA PHE A 122 -2.94 -14.70 14.69
C PHE A 122 -2.16 -13.87 13.67
N THR A 123 -2.86 -13.13 12.79
CA THR A 123 -2.23 -12.23 11.82
C THR A 123 -1.39 -11.17 12.52
N VAL A 124 -1.88 -10.55 13.58
CA VAL A 124 -1.11 -9.55 14.35
C VAL A 124 0.15 -10.16 14.97
N ALA A 125 0.03 -11.36 15.55
CA ALA A 125 1.18 -12.06 16.11
C ALA A 125 2.22 -12.39 15.03
N MET A 126 1.78 -12.86 13.86
CA MET A 126 2.66 -13.19 12.73
C MET A 126 3.33 -11.93 12.16
N LEU A 127 2.59 -10.85 11.95
CA LEU A 127 3.14 -9.56 11.49
C LEU A 127 4.19 -9.02 12.48
N GLY A 128 3.90 -9.09 13.78
CA GLY A 128 4.85 -8.70 14.82
C GLY A 128 6.13 -9.54 14.80
N TYR A 129 5.99 -10.86 14.59
CA TYR A 129 7.13 -11.77 14.46
C TYR A 129 7.96 -11.49 13.20
N MET A 130 7.32 -11.27 12.05
CA MET A 130 7.99 -10.93 10.79
C MET A 130 8.78 -9.63 10.92
N LEU A 131 8.17 -8.59 11.50
CA LEU A 131 8.87 -7.32 11.75
C LEU A 131 10.06 -7.50 12.67
N TYR A 132 9.90 -8.23 13.77
CA TYR A 132 10.99 -8.49 14.69
C TYR A 132 12.17 -9.22 14.02
N GLN A 133 11.88 -10.24 13.22
CA GLN A 133 12.91 -10.97 12.47
C GLN A 133 13.61 -10.08 11.44
N ASP A 134 12.85 -9.35 10.62
CA ASP A 134 13.40 -8.49 9.58
C ASP A 134 14.21 -7.33 10.18
N THR A 135 13.73 -6.70 11.25
CA THR A 135 14.47 -5.63 11.94
C THR A 135 15.80 -6.16 12.49
N ILE A 136 15.81 -7.31 13.17
CA ILE A 136 17.05 -7.88 13.70
C ILE A 136 18.00 -8.31 12.58
N GLY A 137 17.48 -8.89 11.51
CA GLY A 137 18.27 -9.27 10.35
C GLY A 137 18.96 -8.07 9.72
N LEU A 138 18.19 -7.01 9.42
CA LEU A 138 18.69 -5.78 8.82
C LEU A 138 19.69 -5.02 9.71
N LEU A 139 19.59 -5.16 11.04
CA LEU A 139 20.52 -4.52 11.99
C LEU A 139 21.80 -5.33 12.23
N LYS A 140 21.76 -6.67 12.10
CA LYS A 140 22.93 -7.54 12.35
C LYS A 140 23.80 -7.74 11.13
N GLU A 141 23.20 -7.90 9.96
CA GLU A 141 23.91 -8.07 8.70
C GLU A 141 23.43 -6.99 7.72
N ASN A 142 24.36 -6.18 7.20
CA ASN A 142 24.03 -5.24 6.14
C ASN A 142 23.37 -6.00 4.99
N TYR A 143 22.16 -5.58 4.61
CA TYR A 143 21.38 -6.22 3.56
C TYR A 143 22.22 -6.40 2.29
N SER A 144 22.29 -7.63 1.78
CA SER A 144 23.07 -8.03 0.60
C SER A 144 24.55 -7.59 0.62
N LYS A 145 25.14 -7.34 1.81
CA LYS A 145 26.49 -6.78 2.01
C LYS A 145 26.72 -5.43 1.32
N TYR A 146 25.65 -4.68 1.07
CA TYR A 146 25.78 -3.33 0.52
C TYR A 146 26.50 -2.39 1.50
N PRO A 147 27.17 -1.33 1.00
CA PRO A 147 27.78 -0.32 1.85
C PRO A 147 26.76 0.28 2.82
N SER A 148 27.17 0.47 4.08
CA SER A 148 26.30 1.02 5.14
C SER A 148 25.70 2.36 4.77
N ASP A 149 26.47 3.23 4.13
CA ASP A 149 26.01 4.57 3.73
C ASP A 149 24.91 4.50 2.67
N PHE A 150 25.01 3.54 1.75
CA PHE A 150 23.99 3.29 0.74
C PHE A 150 22.68 2.81 1.40
N LEU A 151 22.78 1.85 2.32
CA LEU A 151 21.62 1.31 3.03
C LEU A 151 20.94 2.33 3.96
N ASN A 152 21.73 3.19 4.59
CA ASN A 152 21.22 4.24 5.46
C ASN A 152 20.46 5.30 4.68
N ILE A 153 20.88 5.64 3.46
CA ILE A 153 20.20 6.64 2.63
C ILE A 153 18.96 6.02 1.95
N PHE A 154 19.16 4.95 1.18
CA PHE A 154 18.10 4.38 0.33
C PHE A 154 17.16 3.42 1.08
N GLY A 155 17.62 2.81 2.17
CA GLY A 155 16.78 1.98 3.03
C GLY A 155 16.15 2.80 4.15
N TRP A 156 16.91 3.03 5.22
CA TRP A 156 16.39 3.68 6.44
C TRP A 156 15.92 5.12 6.21
N GLY A 157 16.70 5.92 5.48
CA GLY A 157 16.38 7.30 5.15
C GLY A 157 15.09 7.41 4.36
N MET A 158 14.88 6.53 3.38
CA MET A 158 13.62 6.45 2.66
C MET A 158 12.47 6.04 3.58
N SER A 159 12.59 4.95 4.34
CA SER A 159 11.51 4.47 5.21
C SER A 159 11.06 5.53 6.21
N ILE A 160 12.02 6.23 6.85
CA ILE A 160 11.73 7.35 7.74
C ILE A 160 11.08 8.50 6.96
N GLY A 161 11.60 8.82 5.76
CA GLY A 161 11.05 9.83 4.88
C GLY A 161 9.58 9.59 4.53
N LEU A 162 9.19 8.35 4.22
CA LEU A 162 7.80 7.97 3.96
C LEU A 162 6.90 8.22 5.18
N ILE A 163 7.37 7.86 6.37
CA ILE A 163 6.63 8.11 7.62
C ILE A 163 6.47 9.62 7.83
N VAL A 164 7.53 10.39 7.72
CA VAL A 164 7.49 11.86 7.89
C VAL A 164 6.53 12.49 6.88
N ILE A 165 6.63 12.13 5.60
CA ILE A 165 5.74 12.64 4.55
C ILE A 165 4.28 12.27 4.85
N SER A 166 3.99 11.03 5.28
CA SER A 166 2.64 10.61 5.62
C SER A 166 2.04 11.43 6.77
N VAL A 167 2.83 11.72 7.81
CA VAL A 167 2.40 12.55 8.94
C VAL A 167 2.17 13.99 8.49
N VAL A 168 3.09 14.58 7.73
CA VAL A 168 2.95 15.94 7.19
C VAL A 168 1.70 16.05 6.32
N LEU A 169 1.48 15.08 5.42
CA LEU A 169 0.28 15.02 4.61
C LEU A 169 -0.97 14.89 5.47
N SER A 170 -0.98 14.07 6.52
CA SER A 170 -2.13 13.93 7.42
C SER A 170 -2.47 15.22 8.18
N LEU A 171 -1.47 16.07 8.45
CA LEU A 171 -1.66 17.35 9.15
C LEU A 171 -2.13 18.49 8.22
N LEU A 172 -1.86 18.39 6.93
CA LEU A 172 -2.29 19.39 5.96
C LEU A 172 -3.83 19.38 5.84
N PRO A 173 -4.47 20.56 5.88
CA PRO A 173 -5.93 20.66 5.85
C PRO A 173 -6.48 20.13 4.53
N TRP A 174 -7.59 19.42 4.63
CA TRP A 174 -8.32 18.93 3.47
C TRP A 174 -9.03 20.10 2.78
N LYS A 175 -8.96 20.16 1.45
CA LYS A 175 -9.76 21.11 0.69
C LYS A 175 -11.21 20.64 0.71
N HIS A 176 -11.97 21.17 1.65
CA HIS A 176 -13.39 20.87 1.83
C HIS A 176 -14.17 21.27 0.57
N GLY A 177 -14.65 20.28 -0.17
CA GLY A 177 -15.61 20.49 -1.24
C GLY A 177 -16.31 19.22 -1.71
N GLN A 178 -16.29 18.15 -0.91
CA GLN A 178 -17.20 17.03 -1.09
C GLN A 178 -18.08 16.95 0.14
N ASN A 179 -19.35 17.35 -0.02
CA ASN A 179 -20.40 16.90 0.86
C ASN A 179 -20.46 15.38 0.68
N PHE A 180 -19.83 14.61 1.59
CA PHE A 180 -20.05 13.18 1.71
C PHE A 180 -21.52 12.98 2.13
N ASN A 181 -22.43 13.04 1.15
CA ASN A 181 -23.85 12.84 1.37
C ASN A 181 -24.11 11.34 1.30
N VAL A 182 -24.05 10.67 2.45
CA VAL A 182 -24.33 9.23 2.63
C VAL A 182 -25.76 8.85 2.19
N LYS A 183 -26.62 9.84 1.86
CA LYS A 183 -27.97 9.60 1.36
C LYS A 183 -28.03 9.06 -0.07
N ASP A 184 -27.03 9.31 -0.90
CA ASP A 184 -27.12 9.01 -2.33
C ASP A 184 -26.90 7.50 -2.63
N GLU A 185 -26.30 6.73 -1.72
CA GLU A 185 -26.15 5.26 -1.86
C GLU A 185 -27.43 4.48 -1.53
N HIS A 186 -28.28 4.99 -0.63
CA HIS A 186 -29.50 4.29 -0.23
C HIS A 186 -30.68 4.52 -1.19
N GLU A 187 -30.65 5.58 -2.00
CA GLU A 187 -31.68 5.84 -3.01
C GLU A 187 -31.51 4.95 -4.25
N HIS A 188 -30.27 4.57 -4.60
CA HIS A 188 -30.02 3.67 -5.73
C HIS A 188 -30.43 2.21 -5.47
N GLU A 189 -30.44 1.75 -4.22
CA GLU A 189 -30.92 0.40 -3.87
C GLU A 189 -32.44 0.33 -3.63
N GLN A 190 -33.10 1.46 -3.34
CA GLN A 190 -34.55 1.52 -3.12
C GLN A 190 -35.35 1.83 -4.39
N GLY A 191 -34.79 2.59 -5.34
CA GLY A 191 -35.47 2.92 -6.60
C GLY A 191 -35.64 1.76 -7.60
N ASP A 192 -34.97 0.62 -7.38
CA ASP A 192 -35.07 -0.57 -8.23
C ASP A 192 -36.05 -1.62 -7.69
N LYS A 193 -36.83 -1.26 -6.65
CA LYS A 193 -37.80 -2.13 -5.97
C LYS A 193 -39.25 -1.61 -5.96
N GLU A 194 -39.58 -0.59 -6.73
CA GLU A 194 -40.96 -0.12 -6.93
C GLU A 194 -41.47 -0.40 -8.35
#